data_AF-A0A9R0T2D9-F1
#
_entry.id   AF-A0A9R0T2D9-F1
#
_cell.length_a   1.000
_cell.length_b   1.000
_cell.length_c   1.000
_cell.angle_alpha   90.00
_cell.angle_beta   90.00
_cell.angle_gamma   90.00
#
_symmetry.space_group_name_H-M   'P 1'
#
loop_
_entity.id
_entity.type
_entity.pdbx_description
1 polymer ?
#
loop_
_entity_poly.entity_id
_entity_poly.type
_entity_poly.pdbx_seq_one_letter_code
_entity_poly.pdbx_strand_id
1 'polypeptide(L)'
;MMGPAWWAVLVLLAMADAVAGRFVVEKNSVQVTSPESLKGKYECAIGNFGLPQYGGTLQGWVVYPKDNRQACKEFDVSFKGHKSGARPNFVLIDRGECFFTTKAWNAQLAGAAAILVVDSKDEPLITMDNPEDTGTKHLENITIPSVLITKKLGEDLKKSAENGDMVSVLLDWRESLPHPDERVEYEFWTNSNDECGPKCDMQMDFVKSFRGTAQVLEQKGYTQFTPHYITWYCPEAFTVSKQCKSQCINHGRYCAPDPEQDFSKGYDGKDVVVQNLHQVCVFKVANDTGKPWLWWDYVHDFAIRCPMKEKKYTHECASHVIKSLGLDMDKINKCVGDPEADEENPILKAEQDAQIGHGKRGDVTILPTLVVNNRQYRG
;
A
#
# COMPACT_ATOMS: atom_id res chain seq x y z
N MET A 1 56.68 5.32 11.99
CA MET A 1 55.61 6.16 12.57
C MET A 1 54.53 6.33 11.52
N MET A 2 53.52 5.47 11.54
CA MET A 2 52.30 5.64 10.75
C MET A 2 51.25 6.17 11.73
N GLY A 3 50.75 7.37 11.47
CA GLY A 3 49.94 8.13 12.42
C GLY A 3 48.52 7.59 12.61
N PRO A 4 47.83 8.03 13.68
CA PRO A 4 46.48 7.57 14.05
C PRO A 4 45.40 7.89 13.00
N ALA A 5 45.72 8.68 11.98
CA ALA A 5 44.82 9.03 10.88
C ALA A 5 44.50 7.87 9.93
N TRP A 6 45.33 6.83 9.84
CA TRP A 6 45.09 5.70 8.92
C TRP A 6 44.06 4.69 9.44
N TRP A 7 43.86 4.61 10.75
CA TRP A 7 42.83 3.75 11.33
C TRP A 7 41.42 4.36 11.21
N ALA A 8 41.30 5.69 11.18
CA ALA A 8 40.02 6.37 11.01
C ALA A 8 39.42 6.18 9.60
N VAL A 9 40.26 6.07 8.57
CA VAL A 9 39.80 5.90 7.18
C VAL A 9 39.28 4.48 6.90
N LEU A 10 39.82 3.47 7.58
CA LEU A 10 39.35 2.08 7.44
C LEU A 10 38.04 1.80 8.20
N VAL A 11 37.70 2.58 9.23
CA VAL A 11 36.42 2.45 9.95
C VAL A 11 35.28 3.17 9.21
N LEU A 12 35.58 4.24 8.47
CA LEU A 12 34.58 4.97 7.66
C LEU A 12 34.16 4.25 6.36
N LEU A 13 34.92 3.25 5.91
CA LEU A 13 34.58 2.41 4.75
C LEU A 13 33.71 1.19 5.11
N ALA A 14 33.43 0.95 6.39
CA ALA A 14 32.64 -0.20 6.86
C ALA A 14 31.18 0.14 7.22
N MET A 15 30.75 1.40 7.10
CA MET A 15 29.36 1.82 7.32
C MET A 15 28.82 2.62 6.14
N ALA A 16 28.89 2.04 4.95
CA ALA A 16 28.00 2.39 3.86
C ALA A 16 26.98 1.27 3.69
N ASP A 17 26.14 1.07 4.70
CA ASP A 17 24.90 0.35 4.48
C ASP A 17 24.06 1.24 3.57
N ALA A 18 24.03 0.88 2.29
CA ALA A 18 23.07 1.40 1.35
C ALA A 18 21.67 1.15 1.96
N VAL A 19 21.01 2.20 2.43
CA VAL A 19 19.58 2.19 2.73
C VAL A 19 18.86 2.14 1.38
N ALA A 20 18.95 1.00 0.72
CA ALA A 20 17.99 0.61 -0.28
C ALA A 20 16.70 0.33 0.48
N GLY A 21 15.64 1.10 0.20
CA GLY A 21 14.31 0.82 0.71
C GLY A 21 14.02 -0.67 0.53
N ARG A 22 13.88 -1.39 1.64
CA ARG A 22 13.59 -2.83 1.60
C ARG A 22 12.14 -2.95 1.25
N PHE A 23 11.87 -3.03 -0.05
CA PHE A 23 10.56 -3.45 -0.53
C PHE A 23 10.36 -4.92 -0.09
N VAL A 24 9.69 -5.09 1.05
CA VAL A 24 9.43 -6.41 1.62
C VAL A 24 8.35 -7.04 0.77
N VAL A 25 8.71 -8.15 0.12
CA VAL A 25 7.79 -8.97 -0.64
C VAL A 25 6.98 -9.79 0.34
N GLU A 26 5.65 -9.72 0.25
CA GLU A 26 4.78 -10.56 1.06
C GLU A 26 4.94 -12.03 0.65
N LYS A 27 5.74 -12.75 1.43
CA LYS A 27 5.88 -14.20 1.30
C LYS A 27 4.70 -14.86 2.00
N ASN A 28 3.77 -15.37 1.21
CA ASN A 28 2.74 -16.30 1.66
C ASN A 28 3.16 -17.74 1.32
N SER A 29 2.34 -18.70 1.72
CA SER A 29 2.57 -20.10 1.37
C SER A 29 1.54 -20.58 0.36
N VAL A 30 2.01 -21.13 -0.75
CA VAL A 30 1.20 -22.00 -1.61
C VAL A 30 1.43 -23.44 -1.17
N GLN A 31 0.35 -24.21 -0.96
CA GLN A 31 0.45 -25.60 -0.58
C GLN A 31 0.11 -26.50 -1.77
N VAL A 32 1.09 -27.27 -2.24
CA VAL A 32 0.84 -28.35 -3.19
C VAL A 32 0.32 -29.55 -2.39
N THR A 33 -0.85 -30.04 -2.77
CA THR A 33 -1.56 -31.14 -2.11
C THR A 33 -1.49 -32.45 -2.90
N SER A 34 -1.16 -32.38 -4.19
CA SER A 34 -0.96 -33.52 -5.09
C SER A 34 -0.10 -33.08 -6.29
N PRO A 35 0.77 -33.93 -6.85
CA PRO A 35 1.07 -35.33 -6.44
C PRO A 35 1.91 -35.40 -5.15
N GLU A 36 2.01 -36.60 -4.54
CA GLU A 36 2.74 -36.80 -3.27
C GLU A 36 4.24 -36.43 -3.39
N SER A 37 4.82 -36.56 -4.59
CA SER A 37 6.22 -36.18 -4.87
C SER A 37 6.49 -34.67 -4.77
N LEU A 38 5.48 -33.85 -5.01
CA LEU A 38 5.55 -32.38 -4.96
C LEU A 38 4.79 -31.80 -3.77
N LYS A 39 4.27 -32.64 -2.88
CA LYS A 39 3.44 -32.20 -1.77
C LYS A 39 4.28 -31.44 -0.75
N GLY A 40 3.85 -30.23 -0.43
CA GLY A 40 4.59 -29.36 0.48
C GLY A 40 4.03 -27.95 0.53
N LYS A 41 4.54 -27.16 1.46
CA LYS A 41 4.34 -25.71 1.52
C LYS A 41 5.53 -25.02 0.87
N TYR A 42 5.27 -24.08 -0.03
CA TYR A 42 6.27 -23.33 -0.78
C TYR A 42 6.03 -21.84 -0.65
N GLU A 43 7.10 -21.05 -0.67
CA GLU A 43 6.99 -19.60 -0.69
C GLU A 43 6.36 -19.13 -2.01
N CYS A 44 5.44 -18.17 -1.91
CA CYS A 44 4.85 -17.47 -3.04
C CYS A 44 4.65 -15.98 -2.71
N ALA A 45 4.54 -15.15 -3.73
CA ALA A 45 4.17 -13.74 -3.59
C ALA A 45 2.78 -13.54 -4.20
N ILE A 46 1.86 -13.02 -3.40
CA ILE A 46 0.50 -12.75 -3.86
C ILE A 46 0.48 -11.38 -4.55
N GLY A 47 -0.29 -11.25 -5.63
CA GLY A 47 -0.48 -9.99 -6.33
C GLY A 47 -1.33 -9.03 -5.52
N ASN A 48 -1.09 -7.73 -5.69
CA ASN A 48 -1.88 -6.66 -5.06
C ASN A 48 -3.24 -6.41 -5.77
N PHE A 49 -3.76 -7.41 -6.49
CA PHE A 49 -5.01 -7.36 -7.24
C PHE A 49 -5.64 -8.75 -7.31
N GLY A 50 -6.97 -8.80 -7.50
CA GLY A 50 -7.70 -10.06 -7.71
C GLY A 50 -7.97 -10.90 -6.46
N LEU A 51 -7.72 -10.38 -5.25
CA LEU A 51 -8.02 -11.11 -4.03
C LEU A 51 -9.52 -11.08 -3.70
N PRO A 52 -10.11 -12.19 -3.22
CA PRO A 52 -11.44 -12.17 -2.63
C PRO A 52 -11.41 -11.34 -1.35
N GLN A 53 -12.48 -10.57 -1.13
CA GLN A 53 -12.64 -9.55 -0.08
C GLN A 53 -12.61 -10.08 1.38
N TYR A 54 -12.25 -11.34 1.62
CA TYR A 54 -12.18 -11.93 2.96
C TYR A 54 -11.14 -13.05 3.05
N GLY A 55 -10.56 -13.21 4.25
CA GLY A 55 -9.64 -14.30 4.60
C GLY A 55 -10.25 -15.67 4.33
N GLY A 56 -9.53 -16.52 3.60
CA GLY A 56 -10.07 -17.78 3.10
C GLY A 56 -9.03 -18.68 2.46
N THR A 57 -9.51 -19.79 1.92
CA THR A 57 -8.69 -20.75 1.20
C THR A 57 -9.36 -21.13 -0.11
N LEU A 58 -8.59 -21.30 -1.18
CA LEU A 58 -9.08 -21.80 -2.46
C LEU A 58 -8.23 -22.99 -2.89
N GLN A 59 -8.87 -24.13 -3.12
CA GLN A 59 -8.22 -25.33 -3.64
C GLN A 59 -8.66 -25.61 -5.06
N GLY A 60 -7.70 -25.81 -5.96
CA GLY A 60 -7.94 -26.04 -7.38
C GLY A 60 -6.98 -27.03 -8.02
N TRP A 61 -7.28 -27.36 -9.28
CA TRP A 61 -6.41 -28.13 -10.16
C TRP A 61 -5.54 -27.20 -11.00
N VAL A 62 -4.26 -27.50 -11.13
CA VAL A 62 -3.35 -26.70 -11.95
C VAL A 62 -3.43 -27.16 -13.40
N VAL A 63 -3.66 -26.20 -14.30
CA VAL A 63 -3.68 -26.40 -15.75
C VAL A 63 -2.55 -25.60 -16.37
N TYR A 64 -1.63 -26.27 -17.05
CA TYR A 64 -0.61 -25.63 -17.88
C TYR A 64 -1.07 -25.63 -19.35
N PRO A 65 -1.35 -24.47 -19.95
CA PRO A 65 -1.90 -24.40 -21.30
C PRO A 65 -0.84 -24.79 -22.34
N LYS A 66 -1.27 -25.44 -23.43
CA LYS A 66 -0.38 -25.85 -24.53
C LYS A 66 0.16 -24.64 -25.29
N ASP A 67 -0.73 -23.70 -25.59
CA ASP A 67 -0.46 -22.45 -26.29
C ASP A 67 -0.66 -21.24 -25.37
N ASN A 68 -0.11 -20.08 -25.76
CA ASN A 68 -0.24 -18.83 -24.99
C ASN A 68 0.22 -18.96 -23.52
N ARG A 69 1.34 -19.65 -23.29
CA ARG A 69 1.90 -19.94 -21.96
C ARG A 69 2.24 -18.68 -21.14
N GLN A 70 2.38 -17.53 -21.78
CA GLN A 70 2.60 -16.24 -21.12
C GLN A 70 1.31 -15.44 -20.93
N ALA A 71 0.14 -15.90 -21.36
CA ALA A 71 -1.16 -15.23 -21.20
C ALA A 71 -1.19 -13.76 -21.66
N CYS A 72 -0.39 -13.38 -22.66
CA CYS A 72 -0.35 -12.01 -23.19
C CYS A 72 -1.42 -11.74 -24.25
N LYS A 73 -2.14 -12.78 -24.65
CA LYS A 73 -3.31 -12.72 -25.54
C LYS A 73 -4.50 -13.40 -24.87
N GLU A 74 -5.69 -13.19 -25.39
CA GLU A 74 -6.88 -13.96 -25.00
C GLU A 74 -6.68 -15.45 -25.29
N PHE A 75 -7.25 -16.31 -24.46
CA PHE A 75 -7.22 -17.76 -24.69
C PHE A 75 -8.42 -18.19 -25.52
N ASP A 76 -8.17 -19.02 -26.55
CA ASP A 76 -9.23 -19.66 -27.34
C ASP A 76 -9.92 -20.82 -26.60
N VAL A 77 -9.40 -21.18 -25.42
CA VAL A 77 -9.87 -22.29 -24.57
C VAL A 77 -10.55 -21.77 -23.31
N SER A 78 -11.53 -22.54 -22.81
CA SER A 78 -12.19 -22.27 -21.53
C SER A 78 -11.56 -23.09 -20.41
N PHE A 79 -11.17 -22.42 -19.33
CA PHE A 79 -10.70 -23.03 -18.09
C PHE A 79 -11.83 -23.25 -17.06
N LYS A 80 -13.09 -22.96 -17.40
CA LYS A 80 -14.22 -23.21 -16.48
C LYS A 80 -14.31 -24.69 -16.11
N GLY A 81 -14.72 -24.99 -14.88
CA GLY A 81 -15.11 -26.35 -14.50
C GLY A 81 -16.32 -26.79 -15.32
N HIS A 82 -16.15 -27.77 -16.21
CA HIS A 82 -17.19 -28.15 -17.18
C HIS A 82 -18.37 -28.94 -16.57
N LYS A 83 -18.35 -29.23 -15.27
CA LYS A 83 -19.36 -30.02 -14.56
C LYS A 83 -19.65 -29.43 -13.18
N SER A 84 -20.92 -29.48 -12.75
CA SER A 84 -21.30 -29.16 -11.37
C SER A 84 -20.50 -30.01 -10.38
N GLY A 85 -19.88 -29.38 -9.38
CA GLY A 85 -19.01 -30.03 -8.41
C GLY A 85 -17.55 -30.22 -8.87
N ALA A 86 -17.18 -29.80 -10.09
CA ALA A 86 -15.79 -29.74 -10.50
C ALA A 86 -15.03 -28.73 -9.64
N ARG A 87 -13.80 -29.09 -9.23
CA ARG A 87 -12.91 -28.12 -8.57
C ARG A 87 -12.52 -27.01 -9.55
N PRO A 88 -12.27 -25.80 -9.04
CA PRO A 88 -11.78 -24.69 -9.85
C PRO A 88 -10.43 -25.04 -10.50
N ASN A 89 -10.18 -24.49 -11.69
CA ASN A 89 -8.89 -24.61 -12.36
C ASN A 89 -8.04 -23.37 -12.12
N PHE A 90 -6.78 -23.59 -11.76
CA PHE A 90 -5.73 -22.59 -11.61
C PHE A 90 -4.85 -22.65 -12.83
N VAL A 91 -4.68 -21.54 -13.53
CA VAL A 91 -3.88 -21.51 -14.76
C VAL A 91 -2.43 -21.20 -14.40
N LEU A 92 -1.52 -22.10 -14.76
CA LEU A 92 -0.08 -21.91 -14.61
C LEU A 92 0.46 -21.21 -15.85
N ILE A 93 1.20 -20.12 -15.68
CA ILE A 93 1.72 -19.32 -16.79
C ILE A 93 3.15 -18.85 -16.54
N ASP A 94 3.81 -18.42 -17.59
CA ASP A 94 5.19 -17.94 -17.58
C ASP A 94 5.28 -16.41 -17.45
N ARG A 95 6.19 -15.93 -16.58
CA ARG A 95 6.56 -14.51 -16.50
C ARG A 95 7.30 -14.09 -17.77
N GLY A 96 6.91 -12.94 -18.34
CA GLY A 96 7.52 -12.37 -19.54
C GLY A 96 6.51 -11.69 -20.47
N GLU A 97 7.00 -10.95 -21.46
CA GLU A 97 6.27 -10.27 -22.55
C GLU A 97 5.25 -9.17 -22.19
N CYS A 98 4.46 -9.35 -21.12
CA CYS A 98 3.41 -8.43 -20.71
C CYS A 98 3.27 -8.35 -19.18
N PHE A 99 2.47 -7.40 -18.69
CA PHE A 99 2.25 -7.15 -17.26
C PHE A 99 1.46 -8.28 -16.57
N PHE A 100 1.64 -8.40 -15.25
CA PHE A 100 0.93 -9.37 -14.42
C PHE A 100 -0.59 -9.19 -14.45
N THR A 101 -1.06 -7.94 -14.52
CA THR A 101 -2.47 -7.59 -14.64
C THR A 101 -3.08 -8.07 -15.96
N THR A 102 -2.38 -7.88 -17.08
CA THR A 102 -2.78 -8.40 -18.41
C THR A 102 -2.92 -9.92 -18.39
N LYS A 103 -1.97 -10.62 -17.76
CA LYS A 103 -1.98 -12.07 -17.62
C LYS A 103 -3.19 -12.56 -16.83
N ALA A 104 -3.44 -11.94 -15.68
CA ALA A 104 -4.57 -12.28 -14.82
C ALA A 104 -5.91 -11.98 -15.50
N TRP A 105 -6.02 -10.85 -16.21
CA TRP A 105 -7.20 -10.48 -16.97
C TRP A 105 -7.54 -11.51 -18.05
N ASN A 106 -6.57 -11.90 -18.87
CA ASN A 106 -6.79 -12.88 -19.94
C ASN A 106 -7.15 -14.27 -19.40
N ALA A 107 -6.51 -14.70 -18.30
CA ALA A 107 -6.86 -15.95 -17.63
C ALA A 107 -8.29 -15.91 -17.04
N GLN A 108 -8.67 -14.78 -16.46
CA GLN A 108 -10.03 -14.58 -15.91
C GLN A 108 -11.10 -14.64 -16.99
N LEU A 109 -10.90 -13.98 -18.14
CA LEU A 109 -11.82 -14.03 -19.27
C LEU A 109 -12.03 -15.47 -19.77
N ALA A 110 -10.96 -16.26 -19.76
CA ALA A 110 -11.00 -17.67 -20.08
C ALA A 110 -11.64 -18.55 -18.97
N GLY A 111 -12.02 -17.97 -17.83
CA GLY A 111 -12.71 -18.65 -16.74
C GLY A 111 -11.80 -19.38 -15.75
N ALA A 112 -10.53 -18.98 -15.65
CA ALA A 112 -9.65 -19.40 -14.57
C ALA A 112 -10.23 -18.96 -13.22
N ALA A 113 -9.99 -19.74 -12.17
CA ALA A 113 -10.37 -19.37 -10.81
C ALA A 113 -9.21 -18.74 -10.02
N ALA A 114 -7.97 -18.97 -10.45
CA ALA A 114 -6.76 -18.33 -9.96
C ALA A 114 -5.66 -18.45 -11.03
N ILE A 115 -4.60 -17.65 -10.90
CA ILE A 115 -3.44 -17.70 -11.77
C ILE A 115 -2.15 -17.89 -10.97
N LEU A 116 -1.33 -18.84 -11.40
CA LEU A 116 0.00 -19.10 -10.86
C LEU A 116 1.04 -18.64 -11.88
N VAL A 117 1.76 -17.58 -11.58
CA VAL A 117 2.80 -17.02 -12.46
C VAL A 117 4.15 -17.59 -12.05
N VAL A 118 4.84 -18.24 -12.98
CA VAL A 118 6.16 -18.81 -12.77
C VAL A 118 7.20 -17.76 -13.06
N ASP A 119 8.05 -17.48 -12.08
CA ASP A 119 9.19 -16.61 -12.29
C ASP A 119 10.15 -17.16 -13.36
N SER A 120 10.68 -16.29 -14.20
CA SER A 120 11.65 -16.65 -15.24
C SER A 120 13.09 -16.69 -14.72
N LYS A 121 13.33 -16.06 -13.56
CA LYS A 121 14.63 -15.96 -12.90
C LYS A 121 14.63 -16.73 -11.58
N ASP A 122 15.81 -17.24 -11.21
CA ASP A 122 16.06 -17.78 -9.87
C ASP A 122 16.47 -16.62 -8.95
N GLU A 123 15.48 -15.83 -8.55
CA GLU A 123 15.64 -14.64 -7.70
C GLU A 123 14.66 -14.68 -6.53
N PRO A 124 14.89 -13.91 -5.44
CA PRO A 124 13.87 -13.70 -4.43
C PRO A 124 12.57 -13.25 -5.10
N LEU A 125 11.44 -13.84 -4.68
CA LEU A 125 10.12 -13.47 -5.20
C LEU A 125 9.95 -11.95 -5.16
N ILE A 126 9.38 -11.39 -6.23
CA ILE A 126 9.05 -9.97 -6.30
C ILE A 126 7.55 -9.77 -6.05
N THR A 127 7.16 -8.56 -5.63
CA THR A 127 5.73 -8.22 -5.68
C THR A 127 5.34 -7.99 -7.13
N MET A 128 4.19 -8.55 -7.51
CA MET A 128 3.58 -8.27 -8.80
C MET A 128 2.96 -6.88 -8.76
N ASP A 129 3.79 -5.85 -8.88
CA ASP A 129 3.35 -4.46 -8.97
C ASP A 129 3.13 -4.05 -10.43
N ASN A 130 2.24 -3.08 -10.65
CA ASN A 130 1.90 -2.59 -11.98
C ASN A 130 2.53 -1.20 -12.20
N PRO A 131 3.44 -1.02 -13.16
CA PRO A 131 4.02 0.30 -13.43
C PRO A 131 2.95 1.27 -13.94
N GLU A 132 3.04 2.52 -13.48
CA GLU A 132 1.95 3.50 -13.40
C GLU A 132 1.34 4.00 -14.73
N ASP A 133 1.76 3.55 -15.92
CA ASP A 133 1.48 4.34 -17.13
C ASP A 133 0.92 3.62 -18.37
N THR A 134 0.64 2.30 -18.34
CA THR A 134 0.12 1.62 -19.56
C THR A 134 -0.87 0.47 -19.37
N GLY A 135 -1.24 0.09 -18.14
CA GLY A 135 -2.00 -1.15 -17.87
C GLY A 135 -3.27 -1.03 -17.03
N THR A 136 -3.76 0.18 -16.75
CA THR A 136 -4.82 0.43 -15.74
C THR A 136 -6.22 -0.02 -16.13
N LYS A 137 -6.51 -0.31 -17.41
CA LYS A 137 -7.89 -0.60 -17.88
C LYS A 137 -8.58 -1.81 -17.23
N HIS A 138 -7.83 -2.71 -16.60
CA HIS A 138 -8.37 -3.99 -16.10
C HIS A 138 -8.22 -4.19 -14.60
N LEU A 139 -7.47 -3.33 -13.90
CA LEU A 139 -7.05 -3.56 -12.52
C LEU A 139 -8.24 -3.65 -11.56
N GLU A 140 -9.25 -2.79 -11.73
CA GLU A 140 -10.49 -2.78 -10.94
C GLU A 140 -11.39 -4.00 -11.19
N ASN A 141 -11.22 -4.70 -12.32
CA ASN A 141 -12.11 -5.78 -12.74
C ASN A 141 -11.51 -7.18 -12.57
N ILE A 142 -10.24 -7.29 -12.15
CA ILE A 142 -9.63 -8.59 -11.84
C ILE A 142 -10.12 -9.03 -10.45
N THR A 143 -10.73 -10.21 -10.40
CA THR A 143 -11.36 -10.81 -9.21
C THR A 143 -10.76 -12.18 -8.85
N ILE A 144 -9.83 -12.70 -9.68
CA ILE A 144 -9.17 -13.99 -9.44
C ILE A 144 -7.82 -13.82 -8.72
N PRO A 145 -7.52 -14.65 -7.71
CA PRO A 145 -6.23 -14.60 -7.02
C PRO A 145 -5.06 -14.78 -7.98
N SER A 146 -4.08 -13.88 -7.88
CA SER A 146 -2.85 -13.93 -8.67
C SER A 146 -1.67 -14.21 -7.76
N VAL A 147 -0.90 -15.25 -8.07
CA VAL A 147 0.22 -15.71 -7.22
C VAL A 147 1.47 -15.92 -8.05
N LEU A 148 2.56 -15.24 -7.72
CA LEU A 148 3.89 -15.49 -8.24
C LEU A 148 4.56 -16.62 -7.45
N ILE A 149 5.09 -17.61 -8.14
CA ILE A 149 5.84 -18.72 -7.58
C ILE A 149 7.26 -18.74 -8.13
N THR A 150 8.17 -19.33 -7.36
CA THR A 150 9.58 -19.45 -7.75
C THR A 150 9.72 -20.26 -9.04
N LYS A 151 10.79 -19.98 -9.79
CA LYS A 151 11.15 -20.74 -10.99
C LYS A 151 11.20 -22.24 -10.73
N LYS A 152 11.85 -22.65 -9.63
CA LYS A 152 11.99 -24.05 -9.22
C LYS A 152 10.64 -24.74 -9.07
N LEU A 153 9.74 -24.18 -8.25
CA LEU A 153 8.41 -24.77 -8.06
C LEU A 153 7.62 -24.80 -9.38
N GLY A 154 7.68 -23.72 -10.16
CA GLY A 154 6.96 -23.64 -11.42
C GLY A 154 7.43 -24.68 -12.45
N GLU A 155 8.73 -24.94 -12.54
CA GLU A 155 9.28 -26.01 -13.39
C GLU A 155 8.81 -27.40 -12.95
N ASP A 156 8.74 -27.66 -11.66
CA ASP A 156 8.27 -28.94 -11.11
C ASP A 156 6.77 -29.15 -11.39
N LEU A 157 5.95 -28.10 -11.20
CA LEU A 157 4.52 -28.13 -11.51
C LEU A 157 4.26 -28.30 -13.02
N LYS A 158 5.04 -27.64 -13.88
CA LYS A 158 4.93 -27.80 -15.34
C LYS A 158 5.22 -29.24 -15.76
N LYS A 159 6.33 -29.82 -15.30
CA LYS A 159 6.70 -31.21 -15.62
C LYS A 159 5.60 -32.18 -15.19
N SER A 160 5.07 -32.01 -13.99
CA SER A 160 4.00 -32.87 -13.47
C SER A 160 2.69 -32.71 -14.28
N ALA A 161 2.31 -31.47 -14.61
CA ALA A 161 1.14 -31.20 -15.45
C ALA A 161 1.29 -31.74 -16.88
N GLU A 162 2.48 -31.63 -17.49
CA GLU A 162 2.78 -32.16 -18.83
C GLU A 162 2.83 -33.71 -18.85
N ASN A 163 3.25 -34.34 -17.75
CA ASN A 163 3.21 -35.79 -17.56
C ASN A 163 1.78 -36.33 -17.37
N GLY A 164 0.79 -35.45 -17.20
CA GLY A 164 -0.62 -35.83 -16.98
C GLY A 164 -0.97 -36.13 -15.52
N ASP A 165 -0.10 -35.75 -14.57
CA ASP A 165 -0.42 -35.88 -13.15
C ASP A 165 -1.52 -34.90 -12.73
N MET A 166 -2.35 -35.30 -11.77
CA MET A 166 -3.30 -34.40 -11.15
C MET A 166 -2.61 -33.50 -10.12
N VAL A 167 -2.20 -32.32 -10.57
CA VAL A 167 -1.57 -31.31 -9.72
C VAL A 167 -2.65 -30.50 -8.99
N SER A 168 -2.71 -30.60 -7.66
CA SER A 168 -3.66 -29.84 -6.83
C SER A 168 -2.95 -28.87 -5.91
N VAL A 169 -3.41 -27.63 -5.94
CA VAL A 169 -2.85 -26.53 -5.14
C VAL A 169 -3.93 -25.95 -4.23
N LEU A 170 -3.54 -25.65 -3.00
CA LEU A 170 -4.29 -24.89 -2.01
C LEU A 170 -3.62 -23.52 -1.83
N LEU A 171 -4.38 -22.48 -2.12
CA LEU A 171 -4.05 -21.10 -1.76
C LEU A 171 -4.69 -20.82 -0.41
N ASP A 172 -3.89 -20.38 0.57
CA ASP A 172 -4.35 -20.01 1.91
C ASP A 172 -3.86 -18.59 2.22
N TRP A 173 -4.81 -17.68 2.40
CA TRP A 173 -4.55 -16.28 2.74
C TRP A 173 -5.20 -15.89 4.08
N ARG A 174 -5.58 -16.88 4.91
CA ARG A 174 -6.08 -16.61 6.27
C ARG A 174 -5.01 -15.96 7.15
N GLU A 175 -3.74 -16.30 6.92
CA GLU A 175 -2.61 -15.72 7.64
C GLU A 175 -2.12 -14.38 7.06
N SER A 176 -2.72 -13.90 5.96
CA SER A 176 -2.34 -12.63 5.33
C SER A 176 -2.72 -11.42 6.20
N LEU A 177 -3.80 -11.54 6.98
CA LEU A 177 -4.23 -10.54 7.97
C LEU A 177 -4.01 -11.10 9.39
N PRO A 178 -3.11 -10.51 10.20
CA PRO A 178 -3.00 -10.88 11.61
C PRO A 178 -4.33 -10.59 12.29
N HIS A 179 -4.77 -11.45 13.19
CA HIS A 179 -5.93 -11.26 14.08
C HIS A 179 -5.44 -11.55 15.52
N PRO A 180 -4.74 -10.59 16.15
CA PRO A 180 -4.22 -10.79 17.51
C PRO A 180 -5.36 -10.96 18.53
N ASP A 181 -6.50 -10.31 18.29
CA ASP A 181 -7.73 -10.39 19.06
C ASP A 181 -8.99 -10.19 18.18
N GLU A 182 -10.15 -9.97 18.80
CA GLU A 182 -11.46 -9.77 18.12
C GLU A 182 -11.68 -8.33 17.61
N ARG A 183 -10.70 -7.44 17.78
CA ARG A 183 -10.72 -6.06 17.31
C ARG A 183 -9.74 -5.88 16.16
N VAL A 184 -10.09 -5.02 15.22
CA VAL A 184 -9.24 -4.72 14.07
C VAL A 184 -8.61 -3.34 14.26
N GLU A 185 -7.31 -3.30 14.51
CA GLU A 185 -6.51 -2.09 14.39
C GLU A 185 -6.22 -1.82 12.92
N TYR A 186 -6.60 -0.66 12.42
CA TYR A 186 -6.24 -0.27 11.07
C TYR A 186 -5.79 1.17 10.96
N GLU A 187 -4.85 1.39 10.07
CA GLU A 187 -4.25 2.67 9.78
C GLU A 187 -4.53 3.06 8.34
N PHE A 188 -4.76 4.35 8.10
CA PHE A 188 -4.87 4.89 6.76
C PHE A 188 -3.80 5.96 6.55
N TRP A 189 -2.79 5.61 5.75
CA TRP A 189 -1.73 6.49 5.31
C TRP A 189 -2.18 7.24 4.07
N THR A 190 -2.30 8.55 4.19
CA THR A 190 -2.88 9.43 3.16
C THR A 190 -2.19 10.80 3.12
N ASN A 191 -2.71 11.70 2.29
CA ASN A 191 -2.28 13.09 2.19
C ASN A 191 -3.53 13.98 2.02
N SER A 192 -3.49 15.21 2.52
CA SER A 192 -4.59 16.18 2.38
C SER A 192 -4.61 16.93 1.05
N ASN A 193 -3.63 16.70 0.18
CA ASN A 193 -3.58 17.22 -1.19
C ASN A 193 -4.78 16.70 -2.03
N ASP A 194 -5.41 17.58 -2.81
CA ASP A 194 -6.51 17.27 -3.75
C ASP A 194 -6.18 17.52 -5.24
N GLU A 195 -4.94 17.96 -5.57
CA GLU A 195 -4.51 18.28 -6.94
C GLU A 195 -3.53 17.28 -7.57
N CYS A 196 -3.24 16.15 -6.91
CA CYS A 196 -2.36 15.10 -7.46
C CYS A 196 -3.02 14.16 -8.50
N GLY A 197 -4.10 14.60 -9.14
CA GLY A 197 -4.83 13.84 -10.17
C GLY A 197 -5.54 12.60 -9.63
N PRO A 198 -5.64 11.50 -10.42
CA PRO A 198 -6.45 10.33 -10.06
C PRO A 198 -6.12 9.69 -8.70
N LYS A 199 -4.87 9.82 -8.23
CA LYS A 199 -4.45 9.32 -6.91
C LYS A 199 -5.16 10.05 -5.76
N CYS A 200 -5.37 11.35 -5.90
CA CYS A 200 -6.09 12.18 -4.93
C CYS A 200 -7.59 11.89 -5.01
N ASP A 201 -8.14 11.79 -6.23
CA ASP A 201 -9.55 11.46 -6.45
C ASP A 201 -9.94 10.13 -5.80
N MET A 202 -9.14 9.07 -6.01
CA MET A 202 -9.37 7.75 -5.40
C MET A 202 -9.37 7.79 -3.86
N GLN A 203 -8.48 8.59 -3.25
CA GLN A 203 -8.43 8.73 -1.79
C GLN A 203 -9.65 9.48 -1.26
N MET A 204 -10.08 10.54 -1.94
CA MET A 204 -11.28 11.28 -1.56
C MET A 204 -12.55 10.43 -1.70
N ASP A 205 -12.64 9.65 -2.77
CA ASP A 205 -13.76 8.71 -2.97
C ASP A 205 -13.77 7.60 -1.93
N PHE A 206 -12.61 7.09 -1.53
CA PHE A 206 -12.50 6.15 -0.40
C PHE A 206 -13.00 6.77 0.90
N VAL A 207 -12.50 7.95 1.29
CA VAL A 207 -12.94 8.66 2.50
C VAL A 207 -14.46 8.89 2.47
N LYS A 208 -15.00 9.35 1.34
CA LYS A 208 -16.42 9.63 1.16
C LYS A 208 -17.27 8.36 1.29
N SER A 209 -16.86 7.26 0.66
CA SER A 209 -17.62 6.01 0.63
C SER A 209 -17.50 5.22 1.94
N PHE A 210 -16.33 5.24 2.59
CA PHE A 210 -16.04 4.45 3.77
C PHE A 210 -16.42 5.14 5.09
N ARG A 211 -16.47 6.49 5.14
CA ARG A 211 -16.78 7.29 6.33
C ARG A 211 -17.90 6.71 7.20
N GLY A 212 -19.07 6.46 6.62
CA GLY A 212 -20.23 5.97 7.40
C GLY A 212 -19.98 4.58 7.99
N THR A 213 -19.31 3.70 7.25
CA THR A 213 -18.94 2.36 7.72
C THR A 213 -17.90 2.44 8.83
N ALA A 214 -16.84 3.25 8.64
CA ALA A 214 -15.79 3.45 9.63
C ALA A 214 -16.35 3.93 10.97
N GLN A 215 -17.23 4.95 10.93
CA GLN A 215 -17.90 5.48 12.11
C GLN A 215 -18.69 4.42 12.88
N VAL A 216 -19.46 3.58 12.17
CA VAL A 216 -20.24 2.52 12.81
C VAL A 216 -19.35 1.44 13.42
N LEU A 217 -18.25 1.07 12.75
CA LEU A 217 -17.31 0.07 13.24
C LEU A 217 -16.58 0.56 14.51
N GLU A 218 -16.10 1.79 14.49
CA GLU A 218 -15.41 2.42 15.63
C GLU A 218 -16.35 2.63 16.82
N GLN A 219 -17.56 3.15 16.59
CA GLN A 219 -18.56 3.37 17.66
C GLN A 219 -19.03 2.07 18.32
N LYS A 220 -19.04 0.96 17.57
CA LYS A 220 -19.37 -0.37 18.10
C LYS A 220 -18.16 -1.08 18.72
N GLY A 221 -16.97 -0.49 18.65
CA GLY A 221 -15.75 -1.05 19.22
C GLY A 221 -15.16 -2.23 18.44
N TYR A 222 -15.60 -2.47 17.21
CA TYR A 222 -15.05 -3.53 16.35
C TYR A 222 -13.68 -3.17 15.77
N THR A 223 -13.40 -1.88 15.67
CA THR A 223 -12.16 -1.37 15.09
C THR A 223 -11.51 -0.31 15.96
N GLN A 224 -10.19 -0.17 15.82
CA GLN A 224 -9.42 0.96 16.31
C GLN A 224 -8.69 1.60 15.12
N PHE A 225 -9.16 2.77 14.71
CA PHE A 225 -8.61 3.49 13.57
C PHE A 225 -7.50 4.47 13.99
N THR A 226 -6.50 4.67 13.14
CA THR A 226 -5.53 5.78 13.26
C THR A 226 -5.15 6.33 11.87
N PRO A 227 -5.39 7.62 11.56
CA PRO A 227 -4.93 8.23 10.33
C PRO A 227 -3.45 8.58 10.43
N HIS A 228 -2.73 8.46 9.33
CA HIS A 228 -1.32 8.81 9.22
C HIS A 228 -1.03 9.59 7.94
N TYR A 229 0.01 10.43 8.00
CA TYR A 229 0.41 11.30 6.90
C TYR A 229 1.91 11.19 6.69
N ILE A 230 2.29 10.74 5.50
CA ILE A 230 3.70 10.67 5.13
C ILE A 230 4.30 12.07 5.11
N THR A 231 5.46 12.21 5.72
CA THR A 231 6.27 13.42 5.64
C THR A 231 7.71 13.08 5.33
N TRP A 232 8.26 13.79 4.34
CA TRP A 232 9.65 13.64 3.93
C TRP A 232 10.52 14.64 4.70
N TYR A 233 11.83 14.56 4.50
CA TYR A 233 12.76 15.56 4.98
C TYR A 233 13.62 16.08 3.83
N CYS A 234 14.10 17.30 3.99
CA CYS A 234 15.05 17.93 3.12
C CYS A 234 16.46 17.75 3.71
N PRO A 235 17.42 17.18 2.97
CA PRO A 235 18.77 17.00 3.49
C PRO A 235 19.41 18.33 3.88
N GLU A 236 20.21 18.33 4.96
CA GLU A 236 20.79 19.54 5.55
C GLU A 236 21.51 20.45 4.54
N ALA A 237 22.22 19.84 3.58
CA ALA A 237 22.93 20.54 2.51
C ALA A 237 22.03 21.41 1.61
N PHE A 238 20.72 21.14 1.57
CA PHE A 238 19.75 21.81 0.70
C PHE A 238 18.76 22.71 1.47
N THR A 239 18.88 22.82 2.79
CA THR A 239 17.98 23.63 3.65
C THR A 239 17.83 25.08 3.21
N VAL A 240 18.90 25.66 2.66
CA VAL A 240 18.89 27.05 2.17
C VAL A 240 18.31 27.23 0.76
N SER A 241 18.11 26.12 0.03
CA SER A 241 17.59 26.13 -1.34
C SER A 241 16.16 26.64 -1.41
N LYS A 242 15.78 27.21 -2.56
CA LYS A 242 14.40 27.68 -2.79
C LYS A 242 13.40 26.52 -2.71
N GLN A 243 13.77 25.36 -3.23
CA GLN A 243 12.95 24.15 -3.26
C GLN A 243 12.66 23.65 -1.85
N CYS A 244 13.67 23.56 -1.00
CA CYS A 244 13.47 23.12 0.38
C CYS A 244 12.59 24.10 1.16
N LYS A 245 12.83 25.42 1.01
CA LYS A 245 12.04 26.45 1.68
C LYS A 245 10.59 26.54 1.23
N SER A 246 10.29 26.16 -0.02
CA SER A 246 8.90 26.12 -0.47
C SER A 246 8.21 24.85 -0.01
N GLN A 247 8.87 23.70 -0.03
CA GLN A 247 8.21 22.41 0.19
C GLN A 247 8.18 21.93 1.64
N CYS A 248 8.89 22.61 2.54
CA CYS A 248 9.10 22.14 3.90
C CYS A 248 8.79 23.19 4.97
N ILE A 249 8.42 22.71 6.15
CA ILE A 249 8.32 23.47 7.39
C ILE A 249 9.41 23.02 8.38
N ASN A 250 9.50 23.69 9.54
CA ASN A 250 10.50 23.42 10.58
C ASN A 250 11.91 23.28 10.02
N HIS A 251 12.31 24.21 9.15
CA HIS A 251 13.64 24.29 8.55
C HIS A 251 14.07 23.04 7.75
N GLY A 252 13.12 22.40 7.06
CA GLY A 252 13.41 21.25 6.19
C GLY A 252 13.20 19.89 6.86
N ARG A 253 12.78 19.85 8.13
CA ARG A 253 12.55 18.59 8.85
C ARG A 253 11.32 17.83 8.35
N TYR A 254 10.30 18.56 7.89
CA TYR A 254 9.03 17.98 7.44
C TYR A 254 8.63 18.62 6.11
N CYS A 255 8.49 17.79 5.10
CA CYS A 255 8.25 18.20 3.72
C CYS A 255 7.15 17.36 3.09
N ALA A 256 6.50 17.92 2.07
CA ALA A 256 5.64 17.18 1.16
C ALA A 256 6.03 17.52 -0.29
N PRO A 257 5.74 16.63 -1.26
CA PRO A 257 5.86 16.98 -2.66
C PRO A 257 4.90 18.10 -3.04
N ASP A 258 5.30 18.86 -4.05
CA ASP A 258 4.48 19.91 -4.63
C ASP A 258 3.17 19.32 -5.18
N PRO A 259 1.99 19.88 -4.86
CA PRO A 259 0.71 19.27 -5.17
C PRO A 259 0.49 19.00 -6.66
N GLU A 260 0.83 20.00 -7.48
CA GLU A 260 0.72 19.98 -8.93
C GLU A 260 2.02 19.57 -9.64
N GLN A 261 3.09 19.28 -8.88
CA GLN A 261 4.45 19.07 -9.39
C GLN A 261 4.99 20.26 -10.20
N ASP A 262 4.51 21.47 -9.90
CA ASP A 262 4.88 22.72 -10.56
C ASP A 262 5.09 23.83 -9.53
N PHE A 263 6.35 23.99 -9.09
CA PHE A 263 6.82 25.01 -8.14
C PHE A 263 6.54 26.48 -8.54
N SER A 264 5.93 26.75 -9.70
CA SER A 264 5.59 28.09 -10.17
C SER A 264 4.12 28.48 -9.95
N LYS A 265 3.26 27.54 -9.56
CA LYS A 265 1.82 27.72 -9.45
C LYS A 265 1.27 26.93 -8.26
N GLY A 266 0.03 27.24 -7.89
CA GLY A 266 -0.67 26.46 -6.86
C GLY A 266 -0.17 26.74 -5.45
N TYR A 267 -0.35 25.74 -4.61
CA TYR A 267 0.14 25.72 -3.22
C TYR A 267 1.48 25.01 -3.17
N ASP A 268 2.31 25.32 -2.19
CA ASP A 268 3.58 24.62 -2.04
C ASP A 268 3.43 23.38 -1.13
N GLY A 269 4.39 22.45 -1.18
CA GLY A 269 4.42 21.29 -0.29
C GLY A 269 4.37 21.65 1.21
N LYS A 270 4.89 22.81 1.63
CA LYS A 270 4.77 23.24 3.04
C LYS A 270 3.31 23.45 3.46
N ASP A 271 2.45 23.94 2.56
CA ASP A 271 1.04 24.16 2.85
C ASP A 271 0.34 22.82 3.07
N VAL A 272 0.75 21.81 2.31
CA VAL A 272 0.30 20.42 2.48
C VAL A 272 0.73 19.84 3.83
N VAL A 273 1.99 20.05 4.24
CA VAL A 273 2.46 19.59 5.56
C VAL A 273 1.68 20.26 6.68
N VAL A 274 1.40 21.56 6.58
CA VAL A 274 0.59 22.29 7.57
C VAL A 274 -0.82 21.70 7.64
N GLN A 275 -1.48 21.45 6.52
CA GLN A 275 -2.82 20.86 6.55
C GLN A 275 -2.81 19.42 7.07
N ASN A 276 -1.83 18.60 6.69
CA ASN A 276 -1.64 17.25 7.25
C ASN A 276 -1.51 17.30 8.78
N LEU A 277 -0.68 18.21 9.30
CA LEU A 277 -0.50 18.43 10.73
C LEU A 277 -1.83 18.83 11.41
N HIS A 278 -2.62 19.72 10.79
CA HIS A 278 -3.97 20.04 11.28
C HIS A 278 -4.87 18.79 11.35
N GLN A 279 -4.87 17.95 10.32
CA GLN A 279 -5.74 16.77 10.28
C GLN A 279 -5.34 15.73 11.34
N VAL A 280 -4.03 15.50 11.57
CA VAL A 280 -3.54 14.65 12.67
C VAL A 280 -3.92 15.22 14.02
N CYS A 281 -3.78 16.53 14.21
CA CYS A 281 -4.17 17.18 15.46
C CYS A 281 -5.68 17.16 15.70
N VAL A 282 -6.50 17.26 14.66
CA VAL A 282 -7.95 17.04 14.75
C VAL A 282 -8.24 15.63 15.23
N PHE A 283 -7.59 14.60 14.65
CA PHE A 283 -7.76 13.22 15.12
C PHE A 283 -7.36 13.08 16.58
N LYS A 284 -6.19 13.59 16.98
CA LYS A 284 -5.71 13.53 18.36
C LYS A 284 -6.70 14.14 19.35
N VAL A 285 -7.16 15.36 19.08
CA VAL A 285 -8.12 16.06 19.96
C VAL A 285 -9.47 15.35 19.97
N ALA A 286 -9.94 14.84 18.84
CA ALA A 286 -11.17 14.06 18.77
C ALA A 286 -11.06 12.74 19.57
N ASN A 287 -9.92 12.05 19.46
CA ASN A 287 -9.63 10.83 20.19
C ASN A 287 -9.57 11.07 21.71
N ASP A 288 -8.95 12.16 22.16
CA ASP A 288 -8.91 12.56 23.58
C ASP A 288 -10.32 12.79 24.16
N THR A 289 -11.32 13.10 23.31
CA THR A 289 -12.73 13.24 23.70
C THR A 289 -13.55 11.95 23.56
N GLY A 290 -12.90 10.84 23.19
CA GLY A 290 -13.56 9.54 22.96
C GLY A 290 -14.40 9.48 21.68
N LYS A 291 -14.13 10.37 20.71
CA LYS A 291 -14.84 10.43 19.42
C LYS A 291 -13.88 10.47 18.23
N PRO A 292 -12.92 9.52 18.11
CA PRO A 292 -11.91 9.52 17.04
C PRO A 292 -12.54 9.56 15.64
N TRP A 293 -13.73 8.99 15.48
CA TRP A 293 -14.48 8.94 14.22
C TRP A 293 -14.95 10.31 13.68
N LEU A 294 -14.81 11.40 14.45
CA LEU A 294 -15.03 12.77 13.95
C LEU A 294 -13.95 13.20 12.95
N TRP A 295 -12.79 12.53 12.93
CA TRP A 295 -11.79 12.77 11.90
C TRP A 295 -12.35 12.53 10.49
N TRP A 296 -13.16 11.47 10.29
CA TRP A 296 -13.79 11.18 9.01
C TRP A 296 -14.72 12.30 8.54
N ASP A 297 -15.43 12.94 9.47
CA ASP A 297 -16.27 14.10 9.17
C ASP A 297 -15.40 15.30 8.76
N TYR A 298 -14.31 15.53 9.49
CA TYR A 298 -13.39 16.64 9.22
C TYR A 298 -12.74 16.52 7.84
N VAL A 299 -12.12 15.38 7.52
CA VAL A 299 -11.40 15.24 6.25
C VAL A 299 -12.34 15.27 5.04
N HIS A 300 -13.56 14.75 5.19
CA HIS A 300 -14.60 14.82 4.18
C HIS A 300 -15.07 16.27 3.96
N ASP A 301 -15.41 16.99 5.04
CA ASP A 301 -15.89 18.36 4.94
C ASP A 301 -14.78 19.32 4.48
N PHE A 302 -13.53 19.08 4.90
CA PHE A 302 -12.36 19.83 4.44
C PHE A 302 -12.14 19.68 2.94
N ALA A 303 -12.17 18.45 2.41
CA ALA A 303 -12.03 18.18 0.98
C ALA A 303 -13.11 18.89 0.13
N ILE A 304 -14.33 19.02 0.66
CA ILE A 304 -15.43 19.70 -0.05
C ILE A 304 -15.34 21.23 0.07
N ARG A 305 -15.00 21.75 1.26
CA ARG A 305 -15.13 23.18 1.57
C ARG A 305 -13.85 23.96 1.34
N CYS A 306 -12.69 23.30 1.36
CA CYS A 306 -11.37 23.91 1.27
C CYS A 306 -10.54 23.48 0.04
N PRO A 307 -11.13 23.39 -1.17
CA PRO A 307 -10.41 22.88 -2.33
C PRO A 307 -9.27 23.81 -2.77
N MET A 308 -8.15 23.22 -3.22
CA MET A 308 -6.99 23.99 -3.72
C MET A 308 -7.35 24.78 -4.99
N LYS A 309 -8.12 24.19 -5.91
CA LYS A 309 -8.64 24.84 -7.14
C LYS A 309 -9.33 26.19 -6.88
N GLU A 310 -10.03 26.31 -5.75
CA GLU A 310 -10.74 27.54 -5.38
C GLU A 310 -9.91 28.45 -4.48
N LYS A 311 -8.63 28.13 -4.25
CA LYS A 311 -7.70 28.84 -3.36
C LYS A 311 -8.21 28.92 -1.92
N LYS A 312 -8.88 27.87 -1.46
CA LYS A 312 -9.44 27.78 -0.09
C LYS A 312 -8.60 26.91 0.85
N TYR A 313 -7.52 26.32 0.36
CA TYR A 313 -6.62 25.47 1.13
C TYR A 313 -5.78 26.29 2.12
N THR A 314 -6.42 26.72 3.21
CA THR A 314 -5.91 27.73 4.14
C THR A 314 -6.25 27.38 5.58
N HIS A 315 -5.48 27.93 6.52
CA HIS A 315 -5.75 27.81 7.96
C HIS A 315 -7.17 28.31 8.33
N GLU A 316 -7.63 29.39 7.72
CA GLU A 316 -8.98 29.94 7.98
C GLU A 316 -10.07 28.96 7.58
N CYS A 317 -9.97 28.37 6.38
CA CYS A 317 -10.94 27.39 5.92
C CYS A 317 -10.94 26.15 6.83
N ALA A 318 -9.76 25.60 7.15
CA ALA A 318 -9.62 24.49 8.10
C ALA A 318 -10.30 24.81 9.45
N SER A 319 -10.04 26.01 9.99
CA SER A 319 -10.63 26.48 11.25
C SER A 319 -12.15 26.54 11.21
N HIS A 320 -12.75 26.95 10.09
CA HIS A 320 -14.21 26.96 9.93
C HIS A 320 -14.79 25.53 9.94
N VAL A 321 -14.12 24.58 9.29
CA VAL A 321 -14.55 23.17 9.32
C VAL A 321 -14.47 22.61 10.74
N ILE A 322 -13.35 22.80 11.44
CA ILE A 322 -13.14 22.35 12.82
C ILE A 322 -14.23 22.89 13.76
N LYS A 323 -14.50 24.21 13.70
CA LYS A 323 -15.54 24.85 14.50
C LYS A 323 -16.93 24.28 14.18
N SER A 324 -17.21 23.98 12.91
CA SER A 324 -18.51 23.42 12.52
C SER A 324 -18.75 22.01 13.06
N LEU A 325 -17.68 21.28 13.41
CA LEU A 325 -17.74 19.96 14.06
C LEU A 325 -17.71 20.05 15.60
N GLY A 326 -17.67 21.26 16.17
CA GLY A 326 -17.67 21.49 17.62
C GLY A 326 -16.36 21.07 18.31
N LEU A 327 -15.26 21.00 17.57
CA LEU A 327 -13.93 20.70 18.13
C LEU A 327 -13.25 21.95 18.70
N ASP A 328 -12.43 21.75 19.72
CA ASP A 328 -11.72 22.82 20.44
C ASP A 328 -10.51 23.31 19.62
N MET A 329 -10.67 24.49 19.01
CA MET A 329 -9.62 25.13 18.22
C MET A 329 -8.35 25.43 19.02
N ASP A 330 -8.46 25.78 20.30
CA ASP A 330 -7.28 26.15 21.09
C ASP A 330 -6.42 24.92 21.38
N LYS A 331 -7.06 23.77 21.64
CA LYS A 331 -6.34 22.49 21.75
C LYS A 331 -5.69 22.06 20.44
N ILE A 332 -6.36 22.28 19.30
CA ILE A 332 -5.80 21.95 17.99
C ILE A 332 -4.62 22.85 17.66
N ASN A 333 -4.73 24.17 17.85
CA ASN A 333 -3.64 25.11 17.63
C ASN A 333 -2.44 24.79 18.53
N LYS A 334 -2.68 24.41 19.79
CA LYS A 334 -1.63 23.96 20.70
C LYS A 334 -0.96 22.66 20.23
N CYS A 335 -1.71 21.75 19.62
CA CYS A 335 -1.17 20.53 19.04
C CYS A 335 -0.32 20.80 17.79
N VAL A 336 -0.77 21.72 16.92
CA VAL A 336 -0.05 22.12 15.70
C VAL A 336 1.27 22.81 16.08
N GLY A 337 1.25 23.71 17.06
CA GLY A 337 2.44 24.47 17.45
C GLY A 337 2.82 25.52 16.41
N ASP A 338 4.12 25.83 16.31
CA ASP A 338 4.67 26.77 15.33
C ASP A 338 5.35 26.01 14.17
N PRO A 339 4.76 26.01 12.96
CA PRO A 339 5.35 25.36 11.78
C PRO A 339 6.66 26.02 11.32
N GLU A 340 6.90 27.29 11.65
CA GLU A 340 8.09 28.02 11.20
C GLU A 340 9.25 27.91 12.19
N ALA A 341 9.03 27.32 13.37
CA ALA A 341 10.07 27.16 14.38
C ALA A 341 11.19 26.21 13.92
N ASP A 342 12.44 26.55 14.23
CA ASP A 342 13.61 25.70 14.01
C ASP A 342 13.74 24.61 15.09
N GLU A 343 12.65 23.90 15.35
CA GLU A 343 12.52 22.89 16.39
C GLU A 343 11.81 21.64 15.86
N GLU A 344 11.97 20.51 16.54
CA GLU A 344 11.21 19.29 16.22
C GLU A 344 9.73 19.47 16.58
N ASN A 345 8.85 19.12 15.64
CA ASN A 345 7.43 19.06 15.91
C ASN A 345 7.09 17.64 16.41
N PRO A 346 6.61 17.46 17.65
CA PRO A 346 6.42 16.13 18.22
C PRO A 346 5.37 15.29 17.48
N ILE A 347 4.40 15.93 16.81
CA ILE A 347 3.37 15.24 16.03
C ILE A 347 3.98 14.69 14.74
N LEU A 348 4.65 15.55 13.96
CA LEU A 348 5.25 15.13 12.69
C LEU A 348 6.45 14.20 12.89
N LYS A 349 7.17 14.34 14.01
CA LYS A 349 8.21 13.38 14.39
C LYS A 349 7.62 11.99 14.63
N ALA A 350 6.49 11.91 15.34
CA ALA A 350 5.79 10.64 15.55
C ALA A 350 5.29 10.03 14.22
N GLU A 351 4.85 10.85 13.26
CA GLU A 351 4.48 10.38 11.92
C GLU A 351 5.69 9.78 11.17
N GLN A 352 6.86 10.45 11.18
CA GLN A 352 8.09 9.89 10.60
C GLN A 352 8.52 8.59 11.26
N ASP A 353 8.41 8.49 12.58
CA ASP A 353 8.76 7.29 13.32
C ASP A 353 7.77 6.15 13.02
N ALA A 354 6.47 6.44 12.91
CA ALA A 354 5.45 5.47 12.52
C ALA A 354 5.58 5.02 11.04
N GLN A 355 6.13 5.88 10.19
CA GLN A 355 6.39 5.58 8.78
C GLN A 355 7.45 4.49 8.63
N ILE A 356 8.44 4.47 9.54
CA ILE A 356 9.48 3.44 9.61
C ILE A 356 8.89 2.21 10.30
N GLY A 357 8.43 1.24 9.51
CA GLY A 357 7.77 0.06 10.04
C GLY A 357 8.77 -0.92 10.67
N HIS A 358 8.38 -1.56 11.76
CA HIS A 358 9.19 -2.61 12.39
C HIS A 358 8.74 -4.02 11.94
N GLY A 359 9.71 -4.94 11.81
CA GLY A 359 9.45 -6.36 11.55
C GLY A 359 8.85 -6.62 10.16
N LYS A 360 7.68 -7.29 10.11
CA LYS A 360 7.03 -7.72 8.86
C LYS A 360 6.23 -6.61 8.16
N ARG A 361 5.97 -5.48 8.83
CA ARG A 361 5.21 -4.36 8.26
C ARG A 361 5.98 -3.67 7.13
N GLY A 362 7.28 -3.45 7.32
CA GLY A 362 8.12 -2.64 6.43
C GLY A 362 7.71 -1.15 6.42
N ASP A 363 8.55 -0.32 5.80
CA ASP A 363 8.32 1.12 5.74
C ASP A 363 7.13 1.47 4.85
N VAL A 364 6.40 2.52 5.20
CA VAL A 364 5.35 3.08 4.35
C VAL A 364 5.98 4.16 3.46
N THR A 365 6.05 3.91 2.16
CA THR A 365 6.68 4.84 1.21
C THR A 365 5.76 5.27 0.07
N ILE A 366 4.54 4.72 0.01
CA ILE A 366 3.58 4.92 -1.08
C ILE A 366 2.23 5.29 -0.48
N LEU A 367 1.49 6.17 -1.16
CA LEU A 367 0.14 6.58 -0.80
C LEU A 367 -0.88 6.26 -1.91
N PRO A 368 -2.13 5.94 -1.55
CA PRO A 368 -2.57 5.58 -0.19
C PRO A 368 -2.01 4.22 0.24
N THR A 369 -1.85 4.02 1.56
CA THR A 369 -1.57 2.69 2.14
C THR A 369 -2.53 2.44 3.31
N LEU A 370 -3.19 1.28 3.32
CA LEU A 370 -3.89 0.80 4.50
C LEU A 370 -2.99 -0.17 5.25
N VAL A 371 -2.94 -0.09 6.58
CA VAL A 371 -2.30 -1.11 7.42
C VAL A 371 -3.38 -1.72 8.27
N VAL A 372 -3.44 -3.05 8.35
CA VAL A 372 -4.40 -3.79 9.19
C VAL A 372 -3.60 -4.71 10.09
N ASN A 373 -3.78 -4.56 11.41
CA ASN A 373 -3.12 -5.31 12.47
C ASN A 373 -1.59 -5.37 12.28
N ASN A 374 -0.98 -4.21 12.04
CA ASN A 374 0.45 -4.03 11.79
C ASN A 374 0.99 -4.75 10.54
N ARG A 375 0.15 -4.95 9.51
CA ARG A 375 0.57 -5.36 8.17
C ARG A 375 -0.02 -4.46 7.09
N GLN A 376 0.80 -4.05 6.13
CA GLN A 376 0.33 -3.27 5.00
C GLN A 376 -0.66 -4.11 4.18
N TYR A 377 -1.89 -3.63 4.02
CA TYR A 377 -2.92 -4.25 3.21
C TYR A 377 -2.63 -4.02 1.73
N ARG A 378 -2.61 -5.09 0.95
CA ARG A 378 -2.29 -5.06 -0.48
C ARG A 378 -3.44 -5.68 -1.31
N GLY A 379 -4.60 -5.03 -1.30
CA GLY A 379 -5.72 -5.32 -2.21
C GLY A 379 -6.72 -6.32 -1.68
#